data_AF-A0A1I2GBN9-F1
#
_entry.id   AF-A0A1I2GBN9-F1
#
_cell.length_a   1.000
_cell.length_b   1.000
_cell.length_c   1.000
_cell.angle_alpha   90.00
_cell.angle_beta   90.00
_cell.angle_gamma   90.00
#
_symmetry.space_group_name_H-M   'P 1'
#
loop_
_entity.id
_entity.type
_entity.pdbx_description
1 polymer ?
#
loop_
_entity_poly.entity_id
_entity_poly.type
_entity_poly.pdbx_seq_one_letter_code
_entity_poly.pdbx_strand_id
1 'polypeptide(L)'
;MATTVINLSSLDGSNGFRLDGESADDPSGSVRNAGDVNGDGFDDVIVGTSPDYPSSNVNYVVFGKASGFDATMNLSSLDGSNGFRLDGDSTYDRSLISARNAGDVNGDGFDDLIVDNRGFDVNGGSSRAHYVMFGKASGFDASLDISNLDDTNSFRFDGLAELSAYDFFS
;
A
#
# COMPACT_ATOMS: atom_id res chain seq x y z
N MET A 1 23.74 18.39 -20.04
CA MET A 1 23.54 18.35 -18.59
C MET A 1 24.32 17.17 -18.06
N ALA A 2 25.12 17.34 -16.99
CA ALA A 2 25.79 16.21 -16.37
C ALA A 2 24.72 15.34 -15.71
N THR A 3 24.68 14.06 -16.05
CA THR A 3 23.84 13.08 -15.36
C THR A 3 24.43 12.90 -13.97
N THR A 4 23.79 13.45 -12.94
CA THR A 4 24.17 13.15 -11.56
C THR A 4 23.85 11.68 -11.33
N VAL A 5 24.88 10.84 -11.28
CA VAL A 5 24.73 9.45 -10.84
C VAL A 5 24.62 9.49 -9.32
N ILE A 6 23.43 9.16 -8.80
CA ILE A 6 23.26 8.94 -7.37
C ILE A 6 23.80 7.54 -7.08
N ASN A 7 24.83 7.46 -6.23
CA ASN A 7 25.28 6.18 -5.71
C ASN A 7 24.33 5.78 -4.57
N LEU A 8 23.70 4.61 -4.68
CA LEU A 8 22.76 4.16 -3.64
C LEU A 8 23.44 3.99 -2.28
N SER A 9 24.75 3.76 -2.26
CA SER A 9 25.51 3.70 -1.00
C SER A 9 25.79 5.07 -0.38
N SER A 10 25.50 6.17 -1.08
CA SER A 10 25.63 7.54 -0.57
C SER A 10 24.30 8.14 -0.13
N LEU A 11 23.23 7.34 -0.09
CA LEU A 11 21.95 7.77 0.44
C LEU A 11 22.09 8.07 1.93
N ASP A 12 21.63 9.25 2.36
CA ASP A 12 21.78 9.73 3.73
C ASP A 12 20.46 10.26 4.33
N GLY A 13 19.35 10.13 3.60
CA GLY A 13 18.05 10.65 4.01
C GLY A 13 17.75 12.07 3.52
N SER A 14 18.78 12.88 3.26
CA SER A 14 18.66 14.23 2.71
C SER A 14 18.72 14.25 1.18
N ASN A 15 19.41 13.28 0.59
CA ASN A 15 19.54 13.12 -0.87
C ASN A 15 18.75 11.91 -1.42
N GLY A 16 17.96 11.26 -0.55
CA GLY A 16 17.18 10.06 -0.82
C GLY A 16 17.39 9.00 0.27
N PHE A 17 16.61 7.92 0.20
CA PHE A 17 16.64 6.83 1.17
C PHE A 17 16.28 5.50 0.50
N ARG A 18 16.58 4.40 1.19
CA ARG A 18 16.25 3.04 0.80
C ARG A 18 15.13 2.50 1.68
N LEU A 19 14.18 1.79 1.08
CA LEU A 19 13.15 1.01 1.77
C LEU A 19 13.51 -0.48 1.72
N ASP A 20 13.72 -1.07 2.89
CA ASP A 20 14.00 -2.50 3.04
C ASP A 20 12.71 -3.24 3.41
N GLY A 21 12.46 -4.39 2.77
CA GLY A 21 11.35 -5.28 3.10
C GLY A 21 11.43 -5.85 4.51
N GLU A 22 10.31 -6.43 4.98
CA GLU A 22 10.21 -7.07 6.29
C GLU A 22 11.19 -8.26 6.44
N SER A 23 11.38 -9.04 5.36
CA SER A 23 12.40 -10.09 5.26
C SER A 23 13.44 -9.80 4.17
N ALA A 24 14.66 -10.31 4.35
CA ALA A 24 15.73 -10.23 3.34
C ALA A 24 15.35 -10.93 2.02
N ASP A 25 14.39 -11.86 2.08
CA ASP A 25 13.87 -12.61 0.95
C ASP A 25 12.53 -12.05 0.44
N ASP A 26 12.06 -10.91 0.95
CA ASP A 26 10.88 -10.24 0.41
C ASP A 26 11.29 -9.23 -0.66
N PRO A 27 11.23 -9.60 -1.95
CA PRO A 27 11.44 -8.63 -3.01
C PRO A 27 10.35 -7.56 -2.93
N SER A 28 10.76 -6.32 -2.63
CA SER A 28 9.96 -5.15 -2.93
C SER A 28 9.74 -5.12 -4.45
N GLY A 29 8.48 -5.25 -4.85
CA GLY A 29 8.09 -5.49 -6.24
C GLY A 29 7.80 -4.19 -6.99
N SER A 30 7.04 -3.28 -6.38
CA SER A 30 6.60 -2.05 -7.06
C SER A 30 6.43 -0.88 -6.11
N VAL A 31 6.70 0.33 -6.60
CA VAL A 31 6.48 1.58 -5.87
C VAL A 31 5.50 2.44 -6.67
N ARG A 32 4.49 3.01 -6.00
CA ARG A 32 3.48 3.90 -6.58
C ARG A 32 3.23 5.09 -5.65
N ASN A 33 2.76 6.21 -6.21
CA ASN A 33 2.27 7.34 -5.43
C ASN A 33 0.93 6.95 -4.77
N ALA A 34 0.75 7.29 -3.50
CA ALA A 34 -0.44 7.03 -2.71
C ALA A 34 -1.31 8.28 -2.49
N GLY A 35 -0.82 9.47 -2.79
CA GLY A 35 -1.42 10.75 -2.41
C GLY A 35 -1.11 11.09 -0.95
N ASP A 36 -1.73 12.12 -0.41
CA ASP A 36 -1.64 12.50 1.00
C ASP A 36 -2.76 11.80 1.80
N VAL A 37 -2.54 10.54 2.17
CA VAL A 37 -3.54 9.66 2.81
C VAL A 37 -3.76 10.04 4.26
N ASN A 38 -2.75 10.64 4.90
CA ASN A 38 -2.81 11.09 6.29
C ASN A 38 -3.09 12.61 6.43
N GLY A 39 -3.14 13.36 5.33
CA GLY A 39 -3.48 14.79 5.29
C GLY A 39 -2.45 15.69 5.96
N ASP A 40 -1.19 15.28 6.00
CA ASP A 40 -0.11 16.06 6.62
C ASP A 40 0.56 17.06 5.66
N GLY A 41 0.11 17.07 4.40
CA GLY A 41 0.58 17.93 3.33
C GLY A 41 1.73 17.34 2.51
N PHE A 42 2.09 16.07 2.72
CA PHE A 42 3.14 15.37 1.98
C PHE A 42 2.61 14.10 1.32
N ASP A 43 2.86 13.93 0.02
CA ASP A 43 2.51 12.70 -0.68
C ASP A 43 3.18 11.46 -0.03
N ASP A 44 2.36 10.45 0.17
CA ASP A 44 2.72 9.13 0.66
C ASP A 44 3.05 8.17 -0.50
N VAL A 45 3.66 7.03 -0.18
CA VAL A 45 4.05 6.01 -1.17
C VAL A 45 3.52 4.63 -0.83
N ILE A 46 2.99 3.94 -1.84
CA ILE A 46 2.65 2.52 -1.78
C ILE A 46 3.86 1.71 -2.23
N VAL A 47 4.27 0.75 -1.41
CA VAL A 47 5.26 -0.27 -1.74
C VAL A 47 4.58 -1.63 -1.78
N GLY A 48 4.42 -2.19 -2.97
CA GLY A 48 3.90 -3.54 -3.16
C GLY A 48 5.04 -4.57 -3.20
N THR A 49 4.78 -5.74 -2.66
CA THR A 49 5.63 -6.93 -2.75
C THR A 49 5.44 -7.64 -4.09
N SER A 50 6.42 -8.48 -4.49
CA SER A 50 6.34 -9.20 -5.76
C SER A 50 5.23 -10.26 -5.76
N PRO A 51 4.37 -10.32 -6.79
CA PRO A 51 3.33 -11.36 -6.90
C PRO A 51 3.90 -12.77 -7.09
N ASP A 52 5.19 -12.90 -7.44
CA ASP A 52 5.87 -14.18 -7.59
C ASP A 52 6.17 -14.86 -6.23
N TYR A 53 6.00 -14.13 -5.13
CA TYR A 53 6.22 -14.59 -3.76
C TYR A 53 4.90 -14.53 -2.97
N PRO A 54 3.99 -15.50 -3.17
CA PRO A 54 2.63 -15.43 -2.63
C PRO A 54 2.55 -15.45 -1.11
N SER A 55 3.61 -15.85 -0.41
CA SER A 55 3.71 -15.76 1.05
C SER A 55 3.88 -14.33 1.56
N SER A 56 4.19 -13.37 0.68
CA SER A 56 4.45 -11.98 1.05
C SER A 56 3.59 -10.97 0.31
N ASN A 57 2.48 -11.37 -0.32
CA ASN A 57 1.52 -10.47 -0.97
C ASN A 57 0.90 -9.47 0.01
N VAL A 58 1.68 -8.43 0.32
CA VAL A 58 1.29 -7.28 1.12
C VAL A 58 1.68 -6.01 0.41
N ASN A 59 0.95 -4.96 0.70
CA ASN A 59 1.32 -3.60 0.34
C ASN A 59 1.68 -2.86 1.62
N TYR A 60 2.55 -1.87 1.51
CA TYR A 60 2.87 -0.95 2.58
C TYR A 60 2.55 0.44 2.10
N VAL A 61 2.00 1.27 2.99
CA VAL A 61 1.90 2.71 2.77
C VAL A 61 2.91 3.35 3.70
N VAL A 62 3.85 4.12 3.15
CA VAL A 62 4.84 4.87 3.94
C VAL A 62 4.47 6.33 3.85
N PHE A 63 4.31 6.98 5.01
CA PHE A 63 3.90 8.37 5.04
C PHE A 63 5.05 9.31 4.66
N GLY A 64 4.74 10.27 3.79
CA GLY A 64 5.58 11.43 3.51
C GLY A 64 5.79 12.24 4.79
N LYS A 65 6.87 13.04 4.84
CA LYS A 65 7.08 13.99 5.94
C LYS A 65 8.15 15.04 5.64
N ALA A 66 7.97 16.22 6.24
CA ALA A 66 8.93 17.32 6.18
C ALA A 66 10.29 17.03 6.84
N SER A 67 10.30 16.18 7.87
CA SER A 67 11.49 15.93 8.70
C SER A 67 12.57 15.11 8.01
N GLY A 68 12.30 14.64 6.79
CA GLY A 68 13.19 13.77 6.03
C GLY A 68 13.12 12.32 6.50
N PHE A 69 13.91 11.46 5.87
CA PHE A 69 13.99 10.03 6.19
C PHE A 69 15.40 9.69 6.69
N ASP A 70 15.57 8.55 7.33
CA ASP A 70 16.90 7.96 7.50
C ASP A 70 17.41 7.42 6.15
N ALA A 71 18.72 7.23 6.01
CA ALA A 71 19.31 6.61 4.81
C ALA A 71 18.67 5.26 4.42
N THR A 72 18.22 4.51 5.42
CA THR A 72 17.47 3.26 5.25
C THR A 72 16.33 3.24 6.25
N MET A 73 15.15 2.87 5.77
CA MET A 73 13.97 2.59 6.58
C MET A 73 13.50 1.17 6.29
N ASN A 74 13.16 0.42 7.34
CA ASN A 74 12.64 -0.94 7.21
C ASN A 74 11.11 -0.90 7.27
N LEU A 75 10.44 -1.56 6.33
CA LEU A 75 8.98 -1.59 6.28
C LEU A 75 8.33 -2.31 7.48
N SER A 76 9.07 -3.15 8.19
CA SER A 76 8.64 -3.71 9.48
C SER A 76 8.58 -2.69 10.63
N SER A 77 9.17 -1.50 10.46
CA SER A 77 9.11 -0.44 11.49
C SER A 77 7.88 0.45 11.34
N LEU A 78 6.95 0.12 10.45
CA LEU A 78 5.70 0.85 10.30
C LEU A 78 4.80 0.62 11.51
N ASP A 79 4.25 1.70 12.06
CA ASP A 79 3.53 1.67 13.34
C ASP A 79 2.18 2.40 13.33
N GLY A 80 1.72 2.85 12.15
CA GLY A 80 0.51 3.65 11.98
C GLY A 80 0.74 5.16 12.09
N SER A 81 1.88 5.60 12.63
CA SER A 81 2.25 7.03 12.68
C SER A 81 3.20 7.44 11.56
N ASN A 82 3.90 6.48 10.96
CA ASN A 82 4.87 6.67 9.88
C ASN A 82 4.48 5.89 8.60
N GLY A 83 3.29 5.31 8.59
CA GLY A 83 2.77 4.42 7.57
C GLY A 83 2.21 3.14 8.18
N PHE A 84 1.74 2.22 7.34
CA PHE A 84 1.13 0.97 7.75
C PHE A 84 1.31 -0.15 6.72
N ARG A 85 1.18 -1.39 7.18
CA ARG A 85 1.13 -2.62 6.37
C ARG A 85 -0.32 -2.92 6.02
N LEU A 86 -0.55 -3.35 4.78
CA LEU A 86 -1.85 -3.69 4.22
C LEU A 86 -1.83 -5.15 3.75
N ASP A 87 -2.58 -5.98 4.46
CA ASP A 87 -2.72 -7.41 4.22
C ASP A 87 -3.90 -7.73 3.30
N GLY A 88 -3.73 -8.78 2.49
CA GLY A 88 -4.86 -9.45 1.86
C GLY A 88 -5.77 -10.12 2.90
N ASP A 89 -6.96 -10.51 2.45
CA ASP A 89 -8.00 -11.08 3.32
C ASP A 89 -7.53 -12.43 3.88
N SER A 90 -7.41 -12.49 5.21
CA SER A 90 -6.94 -13.67 5.95
C SER A 90 -7.93 -14.83 6.00
N THR A 91 -9.16 -14.64 5.51
CA THR A 91 -10.15 -15.73 5.41
C THR A 91 -9.85 -16.69 4.27
N TYR A 92 -9.03 -16.30 3.29
CA TYR A 92 -8.59 -17.15 2.18
C TYR A 92 -7.25 -17.82 2.50
N ASP A 93 -7.04 -19.01 1.93
CA ASP A 93 -5.74 -19.71 2.03
C ASP A 93 -4.62 -18.93 1.32
N ARG A 94 -4.97 -18.15 0.28
CA ARG A 94 -4.08 -17.23 -0.42
C ARG A 94 -4.84 -16.00 -0.88
N SER A 95 -4.24 -14.83 -0.70
CA SER A 95 -4.77 -13.57 -1.23
C SER A 95 -3.71 -12.87 -2.08
N LEU A 96 -4.13 -12.34 -3.23
CA LEU A 96 -3.34 -11.39 -4.02
C LEU A 96 -3.93 -10.01 -3.78
N ILE A 97 -3.12 -9.08 -3.27
CA ILE A 97 -3.54 -7.71 -2.97
C ILE A 97 -2.72 -6.68 -3.75
N SER A 98 -3.40 -5.66 -4.27
CA SER A 98 -2.74 -4.47 -4.82
C SER A 98 -3.45 -3.20 -4.41
N ALA A 99 -2.69 -2.15 -4.11
CA ALA A 99 -3.21 -0.84 -3.79
C ALA A 99 -2.77 0.23 -4.81
N ARG A 100 -3.61 1.25 -5.02
CA ARG A 100 -3.34 2.43 -5.85
C ARG A 100 -4.01 3.66 -5.24
N ASN A 101 -3.47 4.84 -5.51
CA ASN A 101 -4.16 6.11 -5.23
C ASN A 101 -5.48 6.19 -6.01
N ALA A 102 -6.55 6.59 -5.32
CA ALA A 102 -7.86 6.93 -5.89
C ALA A 102 -8.15 8.44 -5.83
N GLY A 103 -7.30 9.21 -5.16
CA GLY A 103 -7.54 10.60 -4.77
C GLY A 103 -8.59 10.69 -3.67
N ASP A 104 -8.92 11.90 -3.21
CA ASP A 104 -10.05 12.14 -2.31
C ASP A 104 -11.39 11.90 -3.02
N VAL A 105 -11.97 10.70 -2.87
CA VAL A 105 -13.23 10.33 -3.54
C VAL A 105 -14.47 10.65 -2.71
N ASN A 106 -14.31 10.85 -1.39
CA ASN A 106 -15.42 11.14 -0.48
C ASN A 106 -15.54 12.65 -0.12
N GLY A 107 -14.57 13.46 -0.51
CA GLY A 107 -14.51 14.91 -0.30
C GLY A 107 -14.13 15.34 1.11
N ASP A 108 -13.44 14.49 1.88
CA ASP A 108 -13.05 14.76 3.26
C ASP A 108 -11.69 15.45 3.42
N GLY A 109 -10.96 15.61 2.31
CA GLY A 109 -9.65 16.25 2.24
C GLY A 109 -8.46 15.33 2.45
N PHE A 110 -8.66 14.00 2.50
CA PHE A 110 -7.59 13.00 2.53
C PHE A 110 -7.62 12.17 1.24
N ASP A 111 -6.46 11.84 0.68
CA ASP A 111 -6.44 10.97 -0.50
C ASP A 111 -6.79 9.52 -0.11
N ASP A 112 -7.67 8.91 -0.92
CA ASP A 112 -8.13 7.54 -0.71
C ASP A 112 -7.35 6.53 -1.54
N LEU A 113 -7.41 5.26 -1.13
CA LEU A 113 -6.77 4.15 -1.82
C LEU A 113 -7.80 3.19 -2.40
N ILE A 114 -7.64 2.81 -3.67
CA ILE A 114 -8.32 1.62 -4.21
C ILE A 114 -7.47 0.38 -3.95
N VAL A 115 -8.10 -0.64 -3.37
CA VAL A 115 -7.46 -1.90 -2.97
C VAL A 115 -8.17 -3.06 -3.66
N ASP A 116 -7.44 -3.77 -4.51
CA ASP A 116 -7.89 -5.02 -5.10
C ASP A 116 -7.52 -6.18 -4.17
N ASN A 117 -8.46 -7.09 -3.98
CA ASN A 117 -8.20 -8.37 -3.35
C ASN A 117 -8.70 -9.52 -4.22
N ARG A 118 -7.84 -10.50 -4.43
CA ARG A 118 -8.19 -11.76 -5.09
C ARG A 118 -7.85 -12.92 -4.15
N GLY A 119 -8.88 -13.41 -3.47
CA GLY A 119 -8.81 -14.53 -2.56
C GLY A 119 -8.98 -15.87 -3.28
N PHE A 120 -8.22 -16.88 -2.84
CA PHE A 120 -8.25 -18.25 -3.35
C PHE A 120 -8.33 -19.25 -2.20
N ASP A 121 -9.33 -20.13 -2.25
CA ASP A 121 -9.47 -21.28 -1.35
C ASP A 121 -8.87 -22.54 -1.97
N VAL A 122 -8.25 -23.40 -1.16
CA VAL A 122 -7.72 -24.71 -1.60
C VAL A 122 -8.78 -25.64 -2.17
N ASN A 123 -10.06 -25.39 -1.86
CA ASN A 123 -11.20 -26.16 -2.36
C ASN A 123 -11.75 -25.62 -3.69
N GLY A 124 -11.08 -24.65 -4.32
CA GLY A 124 -11.42 -24.13 -5.65
C GLY A 124 -12.37 -22.93 -5.64
N GLY A 125 -12.69 -22.37 -4.46
CA GLY A 125 -13.32 -21.07 -4.35
C GLY A 125 -12.35 -19.96 -4.76
N SER A 126 -12.81 -18.99 -5.55
CA SER A 126 -12.07 -17.76 -5.76
C SER A 126 -13.04 -16.60 -5.66
N SER A 127 -12.63 -15.55 -4.96
CA SER A 127 -13.39 -14.33 -4.80
C SER A 127 -12.55 -13.16 -5.24
N ARG A 128 -13.23 -12.13 -5.73
CA ARG A 128 -12.61 -10.86 -6.05
C ARG A 128 -13.44 -9.76 -5.41
N ALA A 129 -12.77 -8.90 -4.67
CA ALA A 129 -13.37 -7.72 -4.08
C ALA A 129 -12.47 -6.51 -4.36
N HIS A 130 -13.12 -5.37 -4.59
CA HIS A 130 -12.45 -4.09 -4.72
C HIS A 130 -12.98 -3.19 -3.61
N TYR A 131 -12.06 -2.57 -2.88
CA TYR A 131 -12.35 -1.68 -1.77
C TYR A 131 -11.82 -0.30 -2.12
N VAL A 132 -12.52 0.74 -1.70
CA VAL A 132 -11.88 2.03 -1.48
C VAL A 132 -11.69 2.17 0.01
N MET A 133 -10.43 2.35 0.43
CA MET A 133 -10.04 2.65 1.80
C MET A 133 -9.90 4.15 1.94
N PHE A 134 -10.62 4.72 2.91
CA PHE A 134 -10.58 6.15 3.14
C PHE A 134 -9.31 6.60 3.85
N GLY A 135 -8.76 7.72 3.40
CA GLY A 135 -7.72 8.46 4.11
C GLY A 135 -8.25 9.03 5.43
N LYS A 136 -7.35 9.42 6.33
CA LYS A 136 -7.69 10.06 7.61
C LYS A 136 -6.48 10.66 8.29
N ALA A 137 -6.69 11.69 9.11
CA ALA A 137 -5.61 12.38 9.83
C ALA A 137 -4.78 11.50 10.79
N SER A 138 -5.38 10.46 11.38
CA SER A 138 -4.73 9.66 12.42
C SER A 138 -5.46 8.35 12.71
N GLY A 139 -4.86 7.51 13.57
CA GLY A 139 -5.47 6.28 14.02
C GLY A 139 -5.41 5.16 12.98
N PHE A 140 -4.37 5.16 12.13
CA PHE A 140 -3.98 3.96 11.39
C PHE A 140 -3.35 2.97 12.36
N ASP A 141 -3.69 1.69 12.21
CA ASP A 141 -2.98 0.62 12.87
C ASP A 141 -1.69 0.31 12.11
N ALA A 142 -0.70 -0.27 12.78
CA ALA A 142 0.55 -0.71 12.15
C ALA A 142 0.32 -1.72 11.02
N SER A 143 -0.71 -2.56 11.15
CA SER A 143 -1.13 -3.54 10.15
C SER A 143 -2.65 -3.52 10.03
N LEU A 144 -3.12 -3.49 8.79
CA LEU A 144 -4.53 -3.50 8.44
C LEU A 144 -4.82 -4.68 7.52
N ASP A 145 -5.69 -5.56 7.98
CA ASP A 145 -6.24 -6.65 7.17
C ASP A 145 -7.53 -6.15 6.50
N ILE A 146 -7.61 -6.29 5.18
CA ILE A 146 -8.77 -5.83 4.41
C ILE A 146 -10.08 -6.53 4.79
N SER A 147 -10.03 -7.70 5.45
CA SER A 147 -11.21 -8.36 6.00
C SER A 147 -11.83 -7.60 7.17
N ASN A 148 -11.08 -6.67 7.78
CA ASN A 148 -11.53 -5.79 8.86
C ASN A 148 -11.99 -4.41 8.36
N LEU A 149 -12.01 -4.18 7.05
CA LEU A 149 -12.59 -2.96 6.49
C LEU A 149 -14.11 -2.96 6.65
N ASP A 150 -14.67 -1.84 7.06
CA ASP A 150 -16.09 -1.63 7.32
C ASP A 150 -16.58 -0.32 6.72
N ASP A 151 -17.87 -0.01 6.92
CA ASP A 151 -18.51 1.18 6.35
C ASP A 151 -18.01 2.51 6.96
N THR A 152 -17.12 2.47 7.96
CA THR A 152 -16.53 3.67 8.58
C THR A 152 -15.16 4.03 8.01
N ASN A 153 -14.45 3.05 7.43
CA ASN A 153 -13.11 3.21 6.90
C ASN A 153 -12.99 2.78 5.42
N SER A 154 -14.08 2.32 4.81
CA SER A 154 -14.10 1.87 3.44
C SER A 154 -15.50 1.84 2.83
N PHE A 155 -15.55 1.59 1.52
CA PHE A 155 -16.72 0.98 0.89
C PHE A 155 -16.30 -0.06 -0.14
N ARG A 156 -17.14 -1.09 -0.31
CA ARG A 156 -16.86 -2.27 -1.13
C ARG A 156 -17.65 -2.24 -2.45
N PHE A 157 -16.95 -2.43 -3.56
CA PHE A 157 -17.56 -2.69 -4.86
C PHE A 157 -17.68 -4.20 -5.09
N ASP A 158 -18.89 -4.74 -4.94
CA ASP A 158 -19.22 -6.10 -5.40
C ASP A 158 -19.66 -6.04 -6.86
N GLY A 159 -18.72 -6.24 -7.79
CA GLY A 159 -18.97 -6.18 -9.23
C GLY A 159 -18.23 -7.28 -9.99
N LEU A 160 -19.00 -8.28 -10.46
CA LEU A 160 -18.73 -9.31 -11.48
C LEU A 160 -17.25 -9.70 -11.73
N ALA A 161 -16.92 -10.96 -11.44
CA ALA A 161 -15.68 -11.76 -11.57
C ALA A 161 -14.58 -11.44 -12.63
N GLU A 162 -14.71 -10.44 -13.50
CA GLU A 162 -13.87 -10.22 -14.69
C GLU A 162 -13.10 -8.89 -14.70
N LEU A 163 -13.44 -7.86 -13.90
CA LEU A 163 -12.78 -6.55 -14.01
C LEU A 163 -11.65 -6.35 -13.00
N SER A 164 -10.49 -5.89 -13.48
CA SER A 164 -9.33 -5.53 -12.65
C SER A 164 -9.20 -4.03 -12.46
N ALA A 165 -8.46 -3.57 -11.44
CA ALA A 165 -8.15 -2.13 -11.31
C ALA A 165 -7.41 -1.54 -12.53
N TYR A 166 -6.93 -2.34 -13.47
CA TYR A 166 -6.46 -1.81 -14.76
C TYR A 166 -7.60 -1.27 -15.64
N ASP A 167 -8.83 -1.73 -15.43
CA ASP A 167 -9.98 -1.40 -16.29
C ASP A 167 -10.72 -0.15 -15.82
N PHE A 168 -10.41 0.39 -14.63
CA PHE A 168 -11.10 1.56 -14.09
C PHE A 168 -10.56 2.89 -14.61
N PHE A 169 -9.32 2.96 -15.11
CA PHE A 169 -8.75 4.20 -15.65
C PHE A 169 -7.75 3.92 -16.78
N SER A 170 -8.22 4.11 -18.02
CA SER A 170 -7.40 4.32 -19.23
C SER A 170 -7.45 5.78 -19.66
#